data_AF-A0A3S4J1I9-F1
#
_entry.id   AF-A0A3S4J1I9-F1
#
_cell.length_a   1.000
_cell.length_b   1.000
_cell.length_c   1.000
_cell.angle_alpha   90.00
_cell.angle_beta   90.00
_cell.angle_gamma   90.00
#
_symmetry.space_group_name_H-M   'P 1'
#
loop_
_entity.id
_entity.type
_entity.pdbx_description
1 polymer ?
#
loop_
_entity_poly.entity_id
_entity_poly.type
_entity_poly.pdbx_seq_one_letter_code
_entity_poly.pdbx_strand_id
1 'polypeptide(L)'
;MTRPFANFHCRPDDLYRALCFGDIEEMAAELGVSSQQLAYWRRGREPVPKAVFLWLNHRSDTTLGKQFGPFWGFRLSRYGEALECPATGVRIPYDEIAMLPEYRRLSRLVKQQAELIERLMTERAFYQSNCHQQARAGWLINQIFPPRNDC
;
A
#
# COMPACT_ATOMS: atom_id res chain seq x y z
N MET A 1 -24.50 4.50 -38.63
CA MET A 1 -24.33 3.51 -37.54
C MET A 1 -25.07 4.04 -36.32
N THR A 2 -26.12 3.35 -35.89
CA THR A 2 -26.90 3.70 -34.70
C THR A 2 -26.06 3.45 -33.46
N ARG A 3 -26.01 4.40 -32.53
CA ARG A 3 -25.20 4.33 -31.30
C ARG A 3 -26.03 3.74 -30.15
N PRO A 4 -25.41 3.04 -29.18
CA PRO A 4 -26.11 2.62 -27.97
C PRO A 4 -26.64 3.86 -27.21
N PHE A 5 -27.80 3.71 -26.57
CA PHE A 5 -28.42 4.78 -25.80
C PHE A 5 -28.94 4.26 -24.45
N ALA A 6 -29.15 5.17 -23.51
CA ALA A 6 -29.62 4.88 -22.17
C ALA A 6 -30.64 5.94 -21.73
N ASN A 7 -31.57 5.53 -20.86
CA ASN A 7 -32.60 6.42 -20.31
C ASN A 7 -32.15 7.18 -19.05
N PHE A 8 -30.92 6.92 -18.57
CA PHE A 8 -30.33 7.57 -17.41
C PHE A 8 -29.18 8.48 -17.84
N HIS A 9 -28.85 9.45 -16.98
CA HIS A 9 -27.74 10.35 -17.24
C HIS A 9 -26.40 9.60 -17.24
N CYS A 10 -25.72 9.58 -18.39
CA CYS A 10 -24.38 9.05 -18.57
C CYS A 10 -23.70 9.76 -19.75
N ARG A 11 -22.37 9.70 -19.79
CA ARG A 11 -21.63 10.17 -20.96
C ARG A 11 -21.78 9.15 -22.10
N PRO A 12 -22.16 9.56 -23.32
CA PRO A 12 -22.32 8.64 -24.44
C PRO A 12 -21.07 7.83 -24.77
N ASP A 13 -19.88 8.42 -24.59
CA ASP A 13 -18.61 7.75 -24.84
C ASP A 13 -18.32 6.62 -23.83
N ASP A 14 -18.70 6.82 -22.57
CA ASP A 14 -18.54 5.80 -21.52
C ASP A 14 -19.50 4.63 -21.78
N LEU A 15 -20.73 4.93 -22.21
CA LEU A 15 -21.71 3.91 -22.61
C LEU A 15 -21.22 3.11 -23.82
N TYR A 16 -20.68 3.79 -24.83
CA TYR A 16 -20.10 3.14 -25.99
C TYR A 16 -18.90 2.27 -25.60
N ARG A 17 -18.00 2.77 -24.76
CA ARG A 17 -16.83 2.02 -24.30
C ARG A 17 -17.21 0.76 -23.53
N ALA A 18 -18.07 0.91 -22.52
CA ALA A 18 -18.48 -0.19 -21.66
C ALA A 18 -19.20 -1.31 -22.43
N LEU A 19 -19.96 -0.96 -23.48
CA LEU A 19 -20.81 -1.91 -24.18
C LEU A 19 -20.17 -2.50 -25.45
N CYS A 20 -19.36 -1.73 -26.17
CA CYS A 20 -18.82 -2.12 -27.48
C CYS A 20 -17.42 -2.74 -27.42
N PHE A 21 -16.64 -2.54 -26.35
CA PHE A 21 -15.35 -3.21 -26.18
C PHE A 21 -15.53 -4.54 -25.42
N GLY A 22 -15.08 -5.63 -26.03
CA GLY A 22 -15.18 -6.99 -25.49
C GLY A 22 -15.99 -7.95 -26.37
N ASP A 23 -15.84 -9.25 -26.12
CA ASP A 23 -16.59 -10.29 -26.80
C ASP A 23 -18.06 -10.28 -26.37
N ILE A 24 -18.96 -10.40 -27.36
CA ILE A 24 -20.41 -10.43 -27.13
C ILE A 24 -20.80 -11.66 -26.31
N GLU A 25 -20.20 -12.82 -26.59
CA GLU A 25 -20.61 -14.07 -25.97
C GLU A 25 -20.20 -14.11 -24.49
N GLU A 26 -18.96 -13.72 -24.17
CA GLU A 26 -18.48 -13.62 -22.80
C GLU A 26 -19.28 -12.60 -21.98
N MET A 27 -19.51 -11.40 -22.53
CA MET A 27 -20.29 -10.37 -21.83
C MET A 27 -21.74 -10.80 -21.61
N ALA A 28 -22.35 -11.49 -22.58
CA ALA A 28 -23.71 -12.01 -22.46
C ALA A 28 -23.81 -13.05 -21.34
N ALA A 29 -22.84 -13.97 -21.27
CA ALA A 29 -22.76 -14.97 -20.22
C ALA A 29 -22.59 -14.34 -18.83
N GLU A 30 -21.69 -13.37 -18.67
CA GLU A 30 -21.46 -12.66 -17.39
C GLU A 30 -22.70 -11.91 -16.90
N LEU A 31 -23.41 -11.25 -17.81
CA LEU A 31 -24.61 -10.47 -17.48
C LEU A 31 -25.86 -11.34 -17.26
N GLY A 32 -25.80 -12.64 -17.62
CA GLY A 32 -26.95 -13.54 -17.59
C GLY A 32 -28.02 -13.21 -18.65
N VAL A 33 -27.60 -12.71 -19.82
CA VAL A 33 -28.48 -12.24 -20.89
C VAL A 33 -28.14 -12.94 -22.19
N SER A 34 -29.06 -12.99 -23.16
CA SER A 34 -28.76 -13.53 -24.49
C SER A 34 -27.82 -12.61 -25.29
N SER A 35 -26.99 -13.21 -26.14
CA SER A 35 -26.12 -12.48 -27.07
C SER A 35 -26.90 -11.58 -28.03
N GLN A 36 -28.13 -11.98 -28.39
CA GLN A 36 -29.04 -11.18 -29.20
C GLN A 36 -29.47 -9.89 -28.49
N GLN A 37 -29.81 -9.97 -27.20
CA GLN A 37 -30.18 -8.81 -26.39
C GLN A 37 -29.02 -7.82 -26.30
N LEU A 38 -27.80 -8.32 -26.11
CA LEU A 38 -26.59 -7.50 -26.07
C LEU A 38 -26.31 -6.83 -27.42
N ALA A 39 -26.57 -7.53 -28.53
CA ALA A 39 -26.49 -6.95 -29.87
C ALA A 39 -27.56 -5.86 -30.13
N TYR A 40 -28.76 -5.99 -29.56
CA TYR A 40 -29.79 -4.95 -29.62
C TYR A 40 -29.39 -3.69 -28.87
N TRP A 41 -28.78 -3.82 -27.70
CA TRP A 41 -28.20 -2.70 -26.97
C TRP A 41 -27.06 -2.03 -27.76
N ARG A 42 -26.12 -2.80 -28.33
CA ARG A 42 -25.00 -2.27 -29.15
C ARG A 42 -25.48 -1.49 -30.36
N ARG A 43 -26.56 -1.95 -30.99
CA ARG A 43 -27.17 -1.32 -32.17
C ARG A 43 -28.15 -0.19 -31.81
N GLY A 44 -28.36 0.11 -30.52
CA GLY A 44 -29.31 1.14 -30.08
C GLY A 44 -30.75 0.84 -30.48
N ARG A 45 -31.14 -0.43 -30.56
CA ARG A 45 -32.55 -0.83 -30.73
C ARG A 45 -33.33 -0.75 -29.43
N GLU A 46 -32.64 -1.03 -28.32
CA GLU A 46 -33.19 -0.97 -26.98
C GLU A 46 -32.28 -0.17 -26.05
N PRO A 47 -32.85 0.51 -25.03
CA PRO A 47 -32.07 1.24 -24.05
C PRO A 47 -31.27 0.28 -23.18
N VAL A 48 -30.01 0.61 -22.92
CA VAL A 48 -29.16 -0.12 -21.98
C VAL A 48 -29.71 0.05 -20.56
N PRO A 49 -29.92 -1.02 -19.78
CA PRO A 49 -30.31 -0.92 -18.39
C PRO A 49 -29.22 -0.29 -17.51
N LYS A 50 -29.62 0.49 -16.49
CA LYS A 50 -28.67 1.16 -15.58
C LYS A 50 -27.75 0.18 -14.86
N ALA A 51 -28.28 -0.95 -14.40
CA ALA A 51 -27.50 -1.96 -13.70
C ALA A 51 -26.40 -2.56 -14.60
N VAL A 52 -26.74 -2.87 -15.86
CA VAL A 52 -25.79 -3.37 -16.87
C VAL A 52 -24.68 -2.37 -17.12
N PHE A 53 -25.03 -1.10 -17.32
CA PHE A 53 -24.04 -0.05 -17.53
C PHE A 53 -23.10 0.11 -16.33
N LEU A 54 -23.62 0.17 -15.11
CA LEU A 54 -22.80 0.32 -13.90
C LEU A 54 -21.85 -0.87 -13.71
N TRP A 55 -22.32 -2.09 -14.00
CA TRP A 55 -21.49 -3.29 -13.93
C TRP A 55 -20.37 -3.28 -14.98
N LEU A 56 -20.71 -3.02 -16.25
CA LEU A 56 -19.72 -2.98 -17.33
C LEU A 56 -18.70 -1.86 -17.14
N ASN A 57 -19.14 -0.71 -16.64
CA ASN A 57 -18.24 0.39 -16.32
C ASN A 57 -17.29 0.01 -15.17
N HIS A 58 -17.80 -0.62 -14.11
CA HIS A 58 -16.97 -1.13 -13.01
C HIS A 58 -16.00 -2.23 -13.46
N ARG A 59 -16.40 -3.13 -14.38
CA ARG A 59 -15.52 -4.15 -14.97
C ARG A 59 -14.30 -3.54 -15.64
N SER A 60 -14.48 -2.41 -16.31
CA SER A 60 -13.39 -1.67 -16.96
C SER A 60 -12.63 -0.72 -16.04
N ASP A 61 -13.17 -0.44 -14.85
CA ASP A 61 -12.56 0.50 -13.91
C ASP A 61 -11.43 -0.17 -13.14
N THR A 62 -10.26 0.45 -13.19
CA THR A 62 -9.07 0.01 -12.46
C THR A 62 -8.97 0.71 -11.10
N THR A 63 -9.89 1.63 -10.79
CA THR A 63 -9.89 2.39 -9.54
C THR A 63 -10.82 1.79 -8.50
N LEU A 64 -10.33 1.70 -7.26
CA LEU A 64 -11.11 1.21 -6.14
C LEU A 64 -12.16 2.25 -5.72
N GLY A 65 -13.42 1.84 -5.73
CA GLY A 65 -14.55 2.65 -5.29
C GLY A 65 -14.63 2.86 -3.77
N LYS A 66 -15.56 3.72 -3.34
CA LYS A 66 -15.68 4.15 -1.92
C LYS A 66 -15.98 3.00 -0.96
N GLN A 67 -16.51 1.89 -1.47
CA GLN A 67 -16.77 0.67 -0.72
C GLN A 67 -15.50 0.05 -0.10
N PHE A 68 -14.32 0.37 -0.61
CA PHE A 68 -13.03 -0.16 -0.12
C PHE A 68 -12.42 0.68 1.02
N GLY A 69 -13.18 1.63 1.59
CA GLY A 69 -12.76 2.37 2.78
C GLY A 69 -11.50 3.21 2.56
N PRO A 70 -10.46 3.11 3.41
CA PRO A 70 -9.21 3.87 3.26
C PRO A 70 -8.45 3.60 1.95
N PHE A 71 -8.72 2.46 1.30
CA PHE A 71 -8.15 2.12 0.00
C PHE A 71 -8.91 2.76 -1.18
N TRP A 72 -9.94 3.57 -0.91
CA TRP A 72 -10.63 4.32 -1.94
C TRP A 72 -9.66 5.15 -2.78
N GLY A 73 -9.84 5.13 -4.09
CA GLY A 73 -9.04 5.89 -5.05
C GLY A 73 -7.69 5.25 -5.40
N PHE A 74 -7.32 4.13 -4.79
CA PHE A 74 -6.21 3.31 -5.28
C PHE A 74 -6.50 2.82 -6.69
N ARG A 75 -5.47 2.84 -7.54
CA ARG A 75 -5.59 2.41 -8.93
C ARG A 75 -4.73 1.17 -9.17
N LEU A 76 -5.30 0.17 -9.81
CA LEU A 76 -4.53 -0.94 -10.36
C LEU A 76 -3.75 -0.45 -11.57
N SER A 77 -2.46 -0.77 -11.62
CA SER A 77 -1.63 -0.53 -12.80
C SER A 77 -2.19 -1.28 -14.01
N ARG A 78 -1.78 -0.88 -15.22
CA ARG A 78 -2.36 -1.33 -16.51
C ARG A 78 -2.47 -2.85 -16.68
N TYR A 79 -1.60 -3.61 -16.03
CA TYR A 79 -1.55 -5.08 -16.08
C TYR A 79 -1.91 -5.75 -14.74
N GLY A 80 -2.40 -5.00 -13.75
CA GLY A 80 -2.76 -5.52 -12.42
C GLY A 80 -1.58 -5.89 -11.52
N GLU A 81 -0.35 -5.62 -11.94
CA GLU A 81 0.88 -6.01 -11.22
C GLU A 81 1.13 -5.19 -9.94
N ALA A 82 0.52 -4.01 -9.83
CA ALA A 82 0.78 -3.09 -8.74
C ALA A 82 -0.42 -2.21 -8.43
N LEU A 83 -0.48 -1.76 -7.18
CA LEU A 83 -1.42 -0.77 -6.68
C LEU A 83 -0.74 0.59 -6.59
N GLU A 84 -1.34 1.61 -7.18
CA GLU A 84 -0.89 3.00 -7.12
C GLU A 84 -1.71 3.73 -6.04
N CYS A 85 -1.00 4.25 -5.04
CA CYS A 85 -1.61 5.06 -3.99
C CYS A 85 -1.88 6.48 -4.51
N PRO A 86 -3.13 6.99 -4.41
CA PRO A 86 -3.47 8.31 -4.95
C PRO A 86 -2.86 9.46 -4.13
N ALA A 87 -2.61 9.24 -2.83
CA ALA A 87 -2.12 10.28 -1.93
C ALA A 87 -0.61 10.52 -2.05
N THR A 88 0.17 9.46 -2.30
CA THR A 88 1.64 9.54 -2.33
C THR A 88 2.22 9.32 -3.72
N GLY A 89 1.43 8.80 -4.68
CA GLY A 89 1.92 8.37 -5.99
C GLY A 89 2.81 7.13 -5.93
N VAL A 90 2.96 6.50 -4.75
CA VAL A 90 3.78 5.30 -4.58
C VAL A 90 3.07 4.12 -5.23
N ARG A 91 3.84 3.39 -6.04
CA ARG A 91 3.45 2.13 -6.63
C ARG A 91 3.88 0.99 -5.71
N ILE A 92 2.93 0.15 -5.32
CA ILE A 92 3.12 -1.02 -4.48
C ILE A 92 2.94 -2.27 -5.36
N PRO A 93 4.04 -2.92 -5.78
CA PRO A 93 4.01 -4.20 -6.47
C PRO A 93 3.31 -5.29 -5.65
N TYR A 94 2.64 -6.23 -6.32
CA TYR A 94 1.94 -7.32 -5.65
C TYR A 94 2.88 -8.20 -4.80
N ASP A 95 4.07 -8.46 -5.31
CA ASP A 95 5.15 -9.17 -4.65
C ASP A 95 5.65 -8.48 -3.37
N GLU A 96 5.64 -7.15 -3.31
CA GLU A 96 5.96 -6.43 -2.06
C GLU A 96 4.91 -6.63 -0.98
N ILE A 97 3.64 -6.86 -1.35
CA ILE A 97 2.55 -7.12 -0.40
C ILE A 97 2.85 -8.42 0.36
N ALA A 98 3.37 -9.44 -0.32
CA ALA A 98 3.78 -10.70 0.31
C ALA A 98 4.95 -10.51 1.29
N MET A 99 5.82 -9.53 1.04
CA MET A 99 6.97 -9.20 1.89
C MET A 99 6.64 -8.30 3.09
N LEU A 100 5.41 -7.76 3.19
CA LEU A 100 5.01 -6.90 4.31
C LEU A 100 5.28 -7.47 5.71
N PRO A 101 5.06 -8.77 5.99
CA PRO A 101 5.41 -9.35 7.28
C PRO A 101 6.91 -9.23 7.59
N GLU A 102 7.76 -9.46 6.59
CA GLU A 102 9.21 -9.35 6.73
C GLU A 102 9.65 -7.90 6.93
N TYR A 103 9.11 -6.96 6.16
CA TYR A 103 9.39 -5.53 6.35
C TYR A 103 8.98 -5.05 7.74
N ARG A 104 7.84 -5.50 8.26
CA ARG A 104 7.40 -5.19 9.63
C ARG A 104 8.35 -5.80 10.65
N ARG A 105 8.84 -7.03 10.44
CA ARG A 105 9.83 -7.68 11.32
C ARG A 105 11.15 -6.91 11.31
N LEU A 106 11.67 -6.57 10.15
CA LEU A 106 12.90 -5.79 9.99
C LEU A 106 12.77 -4.42 10.67
N SER A 107 11.66 -3.72 10.44
CA SER A 107 11.39 -2.43 11.09
C SER A 107 11.42 -2.52 12.62
N ARG A 108 10.85 -3.58 13.19
CA ARG A 108 10.91 -3.82 14.64
C ARG A 108 12.32 -4.12 15.12
N LEU A 109 13.07 -4.96 14.39
CA LEU A 109 14.46 -5.31 14.74
C LEU A 109 15.36 -4.08 14.71
N VAL A 110 15.21 -3.20 13.71
CA VAL A 110 15.96 -1.95 13.63
C VAL A 110 15.68 -1.05 14.83
N LYS A 111 14.41 -0.93 15.25
CA LYS A 111 14.05 -0.16 16.46
C LYS A 111 14.68 -0.76 17.72
N GLN A 112 14.62 -2.08 17.88
CA GLN A 112 15.23 -2.77 19.03
C GLN A 112 16.76 -2.61 19.05
N GLN A 113 17.41 -2.67 17.89
CA GLN A 113 18.85 -2.43 17.79
C GLN A 113 19.21 -1.00 18.15
N ALA A 114 18.44 -0.01 17.69
CA ALA A 114 18.67 1.39 18.05
C ALA A 114 18.59 1.59 19.57
N GLU A 115 17.55 1.07 20.22
CA GLU A 115 17.41 1.13 21.68
C GLU A 115 18.57 0.46 22.43
N LEU A 116 19.05 -0.69 21.93
CA LEU A 116 20.17 -1.40 22.53
C LEU A 116 21.48 -0.61 22.40
N ILE A 117 21.72 0.00 21.24
CA ILE A 117 22.89 0.85 21.02
C ILE A 117 22.87 2.02 22.00
N GLU A 118 21.74 2.70 22.16
CA GLU A 118 21.61 3.82 23.10
C GLU A 118 21.90 3.41 24.54
N ARG A 119 21.40 2.24 24.98
CA ARG A 119 21.70 1.69 26.31
C ARG A 119 23.20 1.41 26.49
N LEU A 120 23.83 0.73 25.54
CA LEU A 120 25.25 0.41 25.60
C LEU A 120 26.13 1.67 25.60
N MET A 121 25.75 2.69 24.83
CA MET A 121 26.44 3.98 24.84
C MET A 121 26.33 4.66 26.21
N THR A 122 25.16 4.57 26.85
CA THR A 122 24.92 5.12 28.19
C THR A 122 25.72 4.37 29.25
N GLU A 123 25.72 3.04 29.22
CA GLU A 123 26.53 2.20 30.11
C GLU A 123 28.03 2.47 29.96
N ARG A 124 28.52 2.56 28.71
CA ARG A 124 29.92 2.91 28.43
C ARG A 124 30.29 4.26 29.05
N ALA A 125 29.46 5.28 28.86
CA ALA A 125 29.70 6.61 29.42
C ALA A 125 29.72 6.57 30.96
N PHE A 126 28.81 5.80 31.57
CA PHE A 126 28.78 5.58 33.02
C PHE A 126 30.07 4.92 33.53
N TYR A 127 30.52 3.82 32.91
CA TYR A 127 31.76 3.15 33.31
C TYR A 127 32.99 4.05 33.14
N GLN A 128 33.07 4.81 32.05
CA GLN A 128 34.16 5.78 31.85
C GLN A 128 34.21 6.83 32.96
N SER A 129 33.05 7.40 33.33
CA SER A 129 32.95 8.35 34.44
C SER A 129 33.40 7.73 35.76
N ASN A 130 32.94 6.51 36.07
CA ASN A 130 33.30 5.82 37.31
C ASN A 130 34.79 5.50 37.40
N CYS A 131 35.42 5.05 36.31
CA CYS A 131 36.86 4.82 36.28
C CYS A 131 37.64 6.11 36.58
N HIS A 132 37.22 7.25 35.99
CA HIS A 132 37.84 8.55 36.30
C HIS A 132 37.65 8.97 37.76
N GLN A 133 36.47 8.73 38.34
CA GLN A 133 36.21 9.03 39.74
C GLN A 133 37.02 8.14 40.69
N GLN A 134 37.09 6.84 40.42
CA GLN A 134 37.90 5.89 41.20
C GLN A 134 39.39 6.19 41.10
N ALA A 135 39.90 6.54 39.92
CA ALA A 135 41.30 6.95 39.76
C ALA A 135 41.63 8.21 40.56
N ARG A 136 40.74 9.21 40.56
CA ARG A 136 40.88 10.42 41.41
C ARG A 136 40.86 10.08 42.89
N ALA A 137 39.92 9.23 43.32
CA ALA A 137 39.84 8.79 44.71
C ALA A 137 41.09 8.03 45.16
N GLY A 138 41.59 7.09 44.34
CA GLY A 138 42.83 6.36 44.61
C GLY A 138 44.05 7.28 44.68
N TRP A 139 44.14 8.26 43.79
CA TRP A 139 45.20 9.27 43.83
C TRP A 139 45.17 10.09 45.13
N LEU A 140 43.99 10.55 45.55
CA LEU A 140 43.81 11.26 46.82
C LEU A 140 44.20 10.39 48.03
N ILE A 141 43.80 9.11 48.04
CA ILE A 141 44.17 8.17 49.11
C ILE A 141 45.69 8.01 49.17
N ASN A 142 46.37 7.85 48.02
CA ASN A 142 47.83 7.76 47.98
C ASN A 142 48.54 9.04 48.43
N GLN A 143 47.91 10.21 48.31
CA GLN A 143 48.47 11.45 48.86
C GLN A 143 48.37 11.52 50.39
N ILE A 144 47.27 11.01 50.96
CA ILE A 144 47.03 11.03 52.42
C ILE A 144 47.78 9.89 53.10
N PHE A 145 47.83 8.72 52.47
CA PHE A 145 48.52 7.51 52.93
C PHE A 145 49.52 7.06 51.85
N PRO A 146 50.71 7.68 51.79
CA PRO A 146 51.72 7.27 50.82
C PRO A 146 52.13 5.82 51.09
N PRO A 147 52.30 5.00 50.03
CA PRO A 147 52.76 3.64 50.19
C PRO A 147 54.12 3.66 50.90
N ARG A 148 54.26 2.87 51.97
CA ARG A 148 55.56 2.66 52.63
C ARG A 148 56.51 2.04 51.61
N ASN A 149 57.53 2.79 51.22
CA ASN A 149 58.69 2.24 50.52
C ASN A 149 59.56 1.53 51.54
N ASP A 150 59.23 0.28 51.83
CA ASP A 150 60.13 -0.60 52.58
C ASP A 150 61.07 -1.30 51.58
N CYS A 151 62.16 -0.61 51.25
CA CYS A 151 63.44 -1.12 50.71
C CYS A 151 64.56 -0.24 51.27
#